data_AF-A0A101W645-F1
#
_entry.id   AF-A0A101W645-F1
#
_cell.length_a   1.000
_cell.length_b   1.000
_cell.length_c   1.000
_cell.angle_alpha   90.00
_cell.angle_beta   90.00
_cell.angle_gamma   90.00
#
_symmetry.space_group_name_H-M   'P 1'
#
loop_
_entity.id
_entity.type
_entity.pdbx_description
1 polymer ?
#
loop_
_entity_poly.entity_id
_entity_poly.type
_entity_poly.pdbx_seq_one_letter_code
_entity_poly.pdbx_strand_id
1 'polypeptide(L)'
;MLFIRSAQSETPTKKEPDMDLSLPGIEVLRAIEKCDEQDQVFVDVETLVSNLDNLPLANDRSRILDTLRELKRKALIEFEVGRGVKITESGTVALRAL
;
A
#
# COMPACT_ATOMS: atom_id res chain seq x y z
N MET A 1 0.28 -58.91 -7.34
CA MET A 1 -0.14 -57.87 -6.37
C MET A 1 0.94 -56.80 -6.34
N LEU A 2 0.64 -55.60 -6.85
CA LEU A 2 1.45 -54.42 -6.60
C LEU A 2 0.52 -53.29 -6.15
N PHE A 3 0.76 -52.81 -4.94
CA PHE A 3 0.08 -51.68 -4.33
C PHE A 3 0.74 -50.40 -4.83
N ILE A 4 -0.01 -49.51 -5.46
CA ILE A 4 0.40 -48.12 -5.60
C ILE A 4 -0.61 -47.29 -4.81
N ARG A 5 -0.15 -46.84 -3.65
CA ARG A 5 -0.76 -45.78 -2.85
C ARG A 5 -0.34 -44.42 -3.43
N SER A 6 -1.19 -43.43 -3.13
CA SER A 6 -0.86 -42.00 -3.05
C SER A 6 -0.93 -41.20 -4.34
N ALA A 7 -2.07 -40.57 -4.56
CA ALA A 7 -2.09 -39.16 -4.92
C ALA A 7 -3.02 -38.47 -3.91
N GLN A 8 -2.42 -37.95 -2.84
CA GLN A 8 -3.09 -36.95 -2.02
C GLN A 8 -3.22 -35.70 -2.90
N SER A 9 -4.45 -35.34 -3.25
CA SER A 9 -4.75 -34.08 -3.90
C SER A 9 -4.25 -32.96 -3.01
N GLU A 10 -3.21 -32.29 -3.49
CA GLU A 10 -2.67 -31.06 -2.94
C GLU A 10 -3.82 -30.07 -2.81
N THR A 11 -4.08 -29.64 -1.58
CA THR A 11 -4.97 -28.53 -1.29
C THR A 11 -4.41 -27.30 -2.01
N PRO A 12 -5.19 -26.57 -2.81
CA PRO A 12 -4.74 -25.28 -3.31
C PRO A 12 -4.74 -24.35 -2.11
N THR A 13 -3.56 -24.18 -1.50
CA THR A 13 -3.32 -23.07 -0.60
C THR A 13 -3.53 -21.83 -1.47
N LYS A 14 -4.69 -21.21 -1.33
CA LYS A 14 -4.90 -19.84 -1.81
C LYS A 14 -3.75 -19.05 -1.21
N LYS A 15 -2.78 -18.68 -2.04
CA LYS A 15 -1.92 -17.54 -1.76
C LYS A 15 -2.89 -16.37 -1.69
N GLU A 16 -3.32 -16.02 -0.49
CA GLU A 16 -3.73 -14.66 -0.22
C GLU A 16 -2.62 -13.78 -0.79
N PRO A 17 -2.94 -12.75 -1.59
CA PRO A 17 -1.91 -11.89 -2.13
C PRO A 17 -1.13 -11.35 -0.94
N ASP A 18 0.15 -11.73 -0.88
CA ASP A 18 1.17 -11.31 0.07
C ASP A 18 1.29 -9.78 0.01
N MET A 19 0.32 -9.08 0.61
CA MET A 19 0.32 -7.62 0.70
C MET A 19 0.92 -7.24 2.04
N ASP A 20 2.15 -7.69 2.26
CA ASP A 20 2.92 -7.33 3.44
C ASP A 20 3.30 -5.85 3.32
N LEU A 21 2.50 -5.01 3.98
CA LEU A 21 2.70 -3.57 4.04
C LEU A 21 3.49 -3.24 5.30
N SER A 22 4.65 -2.61 5.11
CA SER A 22 5.41 -2.09 6.24
C SER A 22 4.59 -1.05 7.00
N LEU A 23 4.82 -0.91 8.32
CA LEU A 23 4.14 0.11 9.13
C LEU A 23 4.21 1.52 8.50
N PRO A 24 5.38 1.99 7.99
CA PRO A 24 5.43 3.26 7.25
C PRO A 24 4.56 3.28 5.99
N GLY A 25 4.46 2.16 5.28
CA GLY A 25 3.58 2.00 4.12
C GLY A 25 2.11 2.20 4.47
N ILE A 26 1.66 1.60 5.56
CA ILE A 26 0.28 1.74 6.05
C ILE A 26 -0.01 3.19 6.43
N GLU A 27 0.89 3.82 7.20
CA GLU A 27 0.76 5.22 7.62
C GLU A 27 0.68 6.18 6.42
N VAL A 28 1.56 5.99 5.42
CA VAL A 28 1.53 6.79 4.19
C VAL A 28 0.26 6.55 3.40
N LEU A 29 -0.20 5.31 3.26
CA LEU A 29 -1.43 5.01 2.53
C LEU A 29 -2.66 5.65 3.21
N ARG A 30 -2.74 5.58 4.54
CA ARG A 30 -3.82 6.22 5.33
C ARG A 30 -3.80 7.73 5.17
N ALA A 31 -2.62 8.35 5.16
CA ALA A 31 -2.52 9.79 4.94
C ALA A 31 -3.04 10.19 3.55
N ILE A 32 -2.76 9.39 2.51
CA ILE A 32 -3.30 9.64 1.16
C ILE A 32 -4.82 9.47 1.14
N GLU A 33 -5.35 8.39 1.74
CA GLU A 33 -6.81 8.13 1.81
C GLU A 33 -7.55 9.28 2.51
N LYS A 34 -7.03 9.74 3.66
CA LYS A 34 -7.61 10.86 4.42
C LYS A 34 -7.64 12.17 3.62
N CYS A 35 -6.68 12.39 2.73
CA CYS A 35 -6.66 13.54 1.84
C CYS A 35 -7.62 13.37 0.65
N ASP A 36 -7.76 12.16 0.09
CA ASP A 36 -8.73 11.84 -0.98
C ASP A 36 -10.18 12.07 -0.51
N GLU A 37 -10.50 11.73 0.74
CA GLU A 37 -11.81 11.99 1.37
C GLU A 37 -12.16 13.49 1.49
N GLN A 38 -11.18 14.39 1.35
CA GLN A 38 -11.35 15.85 1.42
C GLN A 38 -11.55 16.50 0.03
N ASP A 39 -12.04 15.74 -0.96
CA ASP A 39 -12.21 16.15 -2.36
C ASP A 39 -10.88 16.50 -3.09
N GLN A 40 -9.72 16.09 -2.54
CA GLN A 40 -8.43 16.27 -3.22
C GLN A 40 -8.13 15.06 -4.11
N VAL A 41 -8.27 15.25 -5.43
CA VAL A 41 -7.99 14.20 -6.42
C VAL A 41 -6.51 13.76 -6.42
N PHE A 42 -5.60 14.66 -6.05
CA PHE A 42 -4.16 14.40 -5.92
C PHE A 42 -3.61 15.16 -4.72
N VAL A 43 -2.66 14.52 -4.04
CA VAL A 43 -2.04 15.01 -2.80
C VAL A 43 -0.55 15.23 -3.07
N ASP A 44 -0.07 16.44 -2.89
CA ASP A 44 1.37 16.69 -2.96
C ASP A 44 2.10 16.09 -1.74
N VAL A 45 3.42 15.93 -1.86
CA VAL A 45 4.22 15.28 -0.79
C VAL A 45 4.28 16.13 0.48
N GLU A 46 4.17 17.46 0.39
CA GLU A 46 4.23 18.34 1.56
C GLU A 46 2.94 18.29 2.37
N THR A 47 1.80 18.28 1.68
CA THR A 47 0.47 18.05 2.23
C THR A 47 0.38 16.65 2.85
N LEU A 48 0.91 15.63 2.17
CA LEU A 48 1.00 14.27 2.72
C LEU A 48 1.78 14.27 4.04
N VAL A 49 2.99 14.83 4.05
CA VAL A 49 3.85 14.91 5.25
C VAL A 49 3.12 15.60 6.41
N SER A 50 2.38 16.67 6.10
CA SER A 50 1.62 17.44 7.09
C SER A 50 0.42 16.67 7.66
N ASN A 51 -0.09 15.66 6.94
CA ASN A 51 -1.20 14.81 7.37
C ASN A 51 -0.76 13.49 8.01
N LEU A 52 0.55 13.22 8.09
CA LEU A 52 1.08 12.06 8.79
C LEU A 52 0.99 12.26 10.30
N ASP A 53 0.31 11.34 10.98
CA ASP A 53 0.25 11.32 12.45
C ASP A 53 1.59 10.84 13.07
N ASN A 54 2.43 10.15 12.28
CA ASN A 54 3.72 9.63 12.71
C ASN A 54 4.84 10.66 12.54
N LEU A 55 5.12 11.44 13.61
CA LEU A 55 6.15 12.49 13.63
C LEU A 55 7.57 12.00 13.23
N PRO A 56 8.09 10.85 13.70
CA PRO A 56 9.36 10.32 13.20
C PRO A 56 9.39 10.08 11.69
N LEU A 57 8.30 9.56 11.13
CA LEU A 57 8.18 9.34 9.69
C LEU A 57 8.04 10.67 8.93
N ALA A 58 7.24 11.60 9.44
CA ALA A 58 7.03 12.93 8.87
C ALA A 58 8.33 13.74 8.74
N ASN A 59 9.27 13.56 9.68
CA ASN A 59 10.57 14.21 9.65
C ASN A 59 11.60 13.53 8.73
N ASP A 60 11.33 12.32 8.24
CA ASP A 60 12.22 11.57 7.36
C ASP A 60 11.68 11.54 5.92
N ARG A 61 11.94 12.64 5.21
CA ARG A 61 11.51 12.80 3.81
C ARG A 61 12.04 11.70 2.90
N SER A 62 13.27 11.23 3.11
CA SER A 62 13.87 10.16 2.31
C SER A 62 13.08 8.87 2.45
N ARG A 63 12.74 8.51 3.70
CA ARG A 63 11.94 7.32 3.99
C ARG A 63 10.53 7.42 3.43
N ILE A 64 9.88 8.58 3.50
CA ILE A 64 8.58 8.80 2.86
C ILE A 64 8.66 8.57 1.35
N LEU A 65 9.68 9.13 0.69
CA LEU A 65 9.86 8.96 -0.76
C LEU A 65 10.12 7.50 -1.15
N ASP A 66 10.87 6.76 -0.33
CA ASP A 66 11.12 5.34 -0.56
C ASP A 66 9.87 4.48 -0.34
N THR A 67 9.09 4.79 0.71
CA THR A 67 7.79 4.16 0.95
C THR A 67 6.82 4.45 -0.21
N LEU A 68 6.73 5.70 -0.66
CA LEU A 68 5.96 6.11 -1.83
C LEU A 68 6.37 5.33 -3.10
N ARG A 69 7.67 5.13 -3.34
CA ARG A 69 8.16 4.30 -4.45
C ARG A 69 7.78 2.83 -4.29
N GLU A 70 7.80 2.29 -3.07
CA GLU A 70 7.37 0.92 -2.78
C GLU A 70 5.88 0.74 -3.07
N LEU A 71 5.05 1.65 -2.56
CA LEU A 71 3.60 1.65 -2.76
C LEU A 71 3.23 1.77 -4.24
N LYS A 72 3.98 2.59 -5.01
CA LYS A 72 3.85 2.67 -6.47
C LYS A 72 4.13 1.35 -7.14
N ARG A 73 5.22 0.68 -6.76
CA ARG A 73 5.63 -0.62 -7.32
C ARG A 73 4.59 -1.71 -7.05
N LYS A 74 3.88 -1.61 -5.93
CA LYS A 74 2.75 -2.47 -5.55
C LYS A 74 1.43 -2.06 -6.20
N ALA A 75 1.42 -1.03 -7.06
CA ALA A 75 0.23 -0.47 -7.71
C ALA A 75 -0.87 -0.03 -6.73
N LEU A 76 -0.49 0.37 -5.51
CA LEU A 76 -1.43 0.86 -4.49
C LEU A 76 -1.68 2.36 -4.60
N ILE A 77 -0.72 3.09 -5.19
CA ILE A 77 -0.80 4.52 -5.42
C ILE A 77 -0.33 4.85 -6.84
N GLU A 78 -0.80 5.98 -7.36
CA GLU A 78 -0.40 6.56 -8.63
C GLU A 78 0.31 7.90 -8.42
N PHE A 79 1.25 8.21 -9.32
CA PHE A 79 1.94 9.49 -9.35
C PHE A 79 1.62 10.18 -10.67
N GLU A 80 1.09 11.39 -10.58
CA GLU A 80 0.95 12.26 -11.74
C GLU A 80 1.89 13.46 -11.60
N VAL A 81 2.77 13.62 -12.60
CA VAL A 81 3.76 14.71 -12.64
C VAL A 81 3.02 16.04 -12.67
N GLY A 82 3.35 16.92 -11.72
CA GLY A 82 2.70 18.22 -11.58
C GLY A 82 1.36 18.22 -10.84
N ARG A 83 0.85 17.05 -10.41
CA ARG A 83 -0.35 16.97 -9.56
C ARG A 83 -0.09 16.38 -8.18
N GLY A 84 0.72 15.32 -8.10
CA GLY A 84 1.05 14.67 -6.83
C GLY A 84 0.76 13.16 -6.84
N VAL A 85 0.29 12.67 -5.69
CA VAL A 85 0.06 11.26 -5.38
C VAL A 85 -1.43 11.02 -5.17
N LYS A 86 -1.93 9.90 -5.69
CA LYS A 86 -3.31 9.47 -5.49
C LYS A 86 -3.34 8.01 -5.05
N ILE A 87 -4.29 7.66 -4.16
CA ILE A 87 -4.56 6.26 -3.83
C ILE A 87 -5.36 5.58 -4.95
N THR A 88 -4.97 4.36 -5.31
CA THR A 88 -5.73 3.56 -6.27
C THR A 88 -6.82 2.78 -5.56
N GLU A 89 -7.78 2.24 -6.32
CA GLU A 89 -8.78 1.30 -5.77
C GLU A 89 -8.12 0.10 -5.07
N SER A 90 -7.01 -0.42 -5.62
CA SER A 90 -6.24 -1.50 -4.98
C SER A 90 -5.61 -1.07 -3.66
N GLY A 91 -5.15 0.19 -3.55
CA GLY A 91 -4.66 0.77 -2.30
C GLY A 91 -5.75 0.88 -1.25
N THR A 92 -6.93 1.36 -1.61
CA THR A 92 -8.09 1.46 -0.70
C THR A 92 -8.51 0.08 -0.22
N VAL A 93 -8.58 -0.92 -1.10
CA VAL A 93 -8.89 -2.31 -0.72
C VAL A 93 -7.82 -2.87 0.21
N ALA A 94 -6.54 -2.60 -0.05
CA ALA A 94 -5.43 -3.02 0.80
C ALA A 94 -5.55 -2.47 2.22
N LEU A 95 -5.90 -1.19 2.37
CA LEU A 95 -6.11 -0.58 3.69
C LEU A 95 -7.27 -1.20 4.47
N ARG A 96 -8.36 -1.51 3.79
CA ARG A 96 -9.57 -2.09 4.41
C ARG A 96 -9.40 -3.56 4.76
N ALA A 97 -8.41 -4.22 4.19
CA ALA A 97 -8.08 -5.62 4.48
C ALA A 97 -7.18 -5.79 5.72
N LEU A 98 -6.69 -4.69 6.30
CA LEU A 98 -5.86 -4.64 7.51
C LEU A 98 -6.71 -4.41 8.76
#